data_AF-A0A355TUC1-F1
#
_entry.id   AF-A0A355TUC1-F1
#
_cell.length_a   1.000
_cell.length_b   1.000
_cell.length_c   1.000
_cell.angle_alpha   90.00
_cell.angle_beta   90.00
_cell.angle_gamma   90.00
#
_symmetry.space_group_name_H-M   'P 1'
#
loop_
_entity.id
_entity.type
_entity.pdbx_description
1 polymer ?
#
loop_
_entity_poly.entity_id
_entity_poly.type
_entity_poly.pdbx_seq_one_letter_code
_entity_poly.pdbx_strand_id
1 'polypeptide(L)'
;MKKVFIEYNPYTLKTKFTVDGKQLAGNSKIAESIKPDSRLQEWVEKLPQALVDEFNDSNFQISFHGTVSDYEDLNEVFEQAKETNKFLSVATEFIPAKEVAEKQKLVEQVFQDIQAGPFEELRD
;
A
#
# COMPACT_ATOMS: atom_id res chain seq x y z
N MET A 1 7.55 -4.90 -18.50
CA MET A 1 6.79 -5.23 -17.27
C MET A 1 7.72 -5.16 -16.09
N LYS A 2 7.57 -4.11 -15.29
CA LYS A 2 8.42 -3.85 -14.11
C LYS A 2 7.69 -4.21 -12.83
N LYS A 3 8.42 -4.74 -11.85
CA LYS A 3 7.85 -5.09 -10.54
C LYS A 3 8.11 -3.99 -9.53
N VAL A 4 7.07 -3.29 -9.12
CA VAL A 4 7.13 -2.26 -8.09
C VAL A 4 6.69 -2.88 -6.77
N PHE A 5 7.49 -2.70 -5.73
CA PHE A 5 7.14 -3.11 -4.38
C PHE A 5 7.12 -1.87 -3.48
N ILE A 6 6.00 -1.70 -2.78
CA ILE A 6 5.71 -0.57 -1.91
C ILE A 6 5.34 -1.14 -0.56
N GLU A 7 6.10 -0.82 0.47
CA GLU A 7 5.75 -1.12 1.86
C GLU A 7 5.54 0.20 2.59
N TYR A 8 4.34 0.41 3.12
CA TYR A 8 3.96 1.63 3.79
C TYR A 8 3.36 1.33 5.17
N ASN A 9 3.79 2.08 6.17
CA ASN A 9 3.26 2.00 7.53
C ASN A 9 2.69 3.37 7.94
N PRO A 10 1.36 3.53 8.06
CA PRO A 10 0.73 4.81 8.38
C PRO A 10 1.02 5.32 9.80
N TYR A 11 1.45 4.45 10.72
CA TYR A 11 1.78 4.83 12.11
C TYR A 11 3.18 5.39 12.25
N THR A 12 4.12 4.89 11.45
CA THR A 12 5.52 5.35 11.45
C THR A 12 5.86 6.27 10.31
N LEU A 13 4.93 6.45 9.36
CA LEU A 13 5.10 7.22 8.12
C LEU A 13 6.36 6.82 7.33
N LYS A 14 6.73 5.55 7.45
CA LYS A 14 7.85 4.95 6.71
C LYS A 14 7.34 4.30 5.46
N THR A 15 7.98 4.65 4.35
CA THR A 15 7.74 4.05 3.04
C THR A 15 9.03 3.41 2.55
N LYS A 16 8.94 2.15 2.13
CA LYS A 16 9.99 1.47 1.39
C LYS A 16 9.48 1.23 -0.02
N PHE A 17 10.23 1.74 -0.99
CA PHE A 17 9.87 1.67 -2.40
C PHE A 17 11.01 1.03 -3.19
N THR A 18 10.70 0.00 -3.98
CA THR A 18 11.69 -0.66 -4.84
C THR A 18 11.07 -1.00 -6.19
N VAL A 19 11.90 -0.99 -7.24
CA VAL A 19 11.53 -1.40 -8.59
C VAL A 19 12.50 -2.46 -9.07
N ASP A 20 11.96 -3.59 -9.54
CA ASP A 20 12.71 -4.80 -9.89
C ASP A 20 13.68 -5.25 -8.77
N GLY A 21 13.24 -5.08 -7.51
CA GLY A 21 14.03 -5.40 -6.30
C GLY A 21 15.17 -4.42 -5.99
N LYS A 22 15.30 -3.33 -6.75
CA LYS A 22 16.31 -2.29 -6.54
C LYS A 22 15.68 -1.05 -5.92
N GLN A 23 16.41 -0.36 -5.04
CA GLN A 23 15.98 0.95 -4.56
C GLN A 23 15.93 1.95 -5.71
N LEU A 24 15.05 2.94 -5.57
CA LEU A 24 15.00 4.07 -6.49
C LEU A 24 16.37 4.78 -6.55
N ALA A 25 16.71 5.29 -7.73
CA ALA A 25 17.92 6.10 -7.88
C ALA A 25 17.82 7.38 -7.03
N GLY A 26 18.97 7.93 -6.61
CA GLY A 26 18.99 9.15 -5.78
C GLY A 26 18.39 10.39 -6.46
N ASN A 27 18.25 10.37 -7.78
CA ASN A 27 17.62 11.39 -8.62
C ASN A 27 16.23 10.95 -9.14
N SER A 28 15.61 9.96 -8.51
CA SER A 28 14.26 9.51 -8.85
C SER A 28 13.24 10.56 -8.42
N LYS A 29 12.39 10.98 -9.36
CA LYS A 29 11.28 11.91 -9.08
C LYS A 29 10.26 11.29 -8.12
N ILE A 30 10.12 9.97 -8.17
CA ILE A 30 9.28 9.21 -7.25
C ILE A 30 9.89 9.28 -5.85
N ALA A 31 11.20 9.07 -5.71
CA ALA A 31 11.88 9.18 -4.42
C ALA A 31 11.81 10.60 -3.84
N GLU A 32 11.91 11.64 -4.68
CA GLU A 32 11.76 13.03 -4.26
C GLU A 32 10.33 13.37 -3.80
N SER A 33 9.34 12.70 -4.38
CA SER A 33 7.92 12.87 -4.02
C SER A 33 7.58 12.17 -2.70
N ILE A 34 8.25 11.05 -2.39
CA ILE A 34 8.10 10.30 -1.13
C ILE A 34 9.02 10.92 -0.07
N LYS A 35 8.51 11.91 0.65
CA LYS A 35 9.25 12.55 1.74
C LYS A 35 9.25 11.69 2.99
N PRO A 36 10.30 11.77 3.84
CA PRO A 36 10.20 11.27 5.21
C PRO A 36 9.01 11.96 5.89
N ASP A 37 8.19 11.18 6.58
CA ASP A 37 6.96 11.62 7.26
C ASP A 37 5.80 12.06 6.34
N SER A 38 5.85 11.77 5.04
CA SER A 38 4.69 11.97 4.15
C SER A 38 3.69 10.82 4.22
N ARG A 39 2.40 11.16 4.17
CA ARG A 39 1.32 10.19 4.07
C ARG A 39 1.18 9.68 2.64
N LEU A 40 0.73 8.43 2.49
CA LEU A 40 0.48 7.79 1.20
C LEU A 40 -0.37 8.68 0.26
N GLN A 41 -1.49 9.19 0.77
CA GLN A 41 -2.41 10.08 0.03
C GLN A 41 -1.76 11.32 -0.58
N GLU A 42 -0.63 11.82 -0.06
CA GLU A 42 0.01 13.05 -0.56
C GLU A 42 0.75 12.85 -1.90
N TRP A 43 1.14 11.60 -2.19
CA TRP A 43 1.97 11.29 -3.36
C TRP A 43 1.39 10.16 -4.23
N VAL A 44 0.53 9.31 -3.69
CA VAL A 44 -0.01 8.15 -4.42
C VAL A 44 -0.77 8.56 -5.67
N GLU A 45 -1.54 9.66 -5.64
CA GLU A 45 -2.28 10.19 -6.81
C GLU A 45 -1.38 10.45 -8.03
N LYS A 46 -0.12 10.86 -7.79
CA LYS A 46 0.86 11.18 -8.84
C LYS A 46 1.70 9.97 -9.24
N LEU A 47 1.65 8.90 -8.46
CA LEU A 47 2.48 7.72 -8.63
C LEU A 47 2.32 7.06 -10.01
N PRO A 48 1.10 6.83 -10.56
CA PRO A 48 0.95 6.18 -11.85
C PRO A 48 1.66 6.93 -12.97
N GLN A 49 1.49 8.26 -13.02
CA GLN A 49 2.13 9.11 -14.02
C GLN A 49 3.65 9.18 -13.82
N ALA A 50 4.11 9.24 -12.56
CA ALA A 50 5.53 9.26 -12.24
C ALA A 50 6.24 7.95 -12.63
N LEU A 51 5.58 6.79 -12.46
CA LEU A 51 6.10 5.50 -12.92
C LEU A 51 6.30 5.47 -14.43
N VAL A 52 5.31 5.95 -15.20
CA VAL A 52 5.40 6.01 -16.66
C VAL A 52 6.52 6.97 -17.10
N ASP A 53 6.62 8.15 -16.50
CA ASP A 53 7.63 9.16 -16.84
C ASP A 53 9.06 8.69 -16.50
N GLU A 54 9.25 8.07 -15.34
CA GLU A 54 10.56 7.66 -14.86
C GLU A 54 11.09 6.40 -15.54
N PHE A 55 10.21 5.43 -15.81
CA PHE A 55 10.62 4.14 -16.38
C PHE A 55 10.36 4.02 -17.89
N ASN A 56 9.64 4.98 -18.48
CA ASN A 56 9.21 4.95 -19.89
C ASN A 56 8.57 3.60 -20.29
N ASP A 57 7.87 2.98 -19.34
CA ASP A 57 7.16 1.71 -19.48
C ASP A 57 5.69 1.99 -19.10
N SER A 58 4.77 1.22 -19.66
CA SER A 58 3.34 1.32 -19.37
C SER A 58 2.80 0.07 -18.71
N ASN A 59 3.66 -0.92 -18.43
CA ASN A 59 3.27 -2.19 -17.84
C ASN A 59 3.96 -2.42 -16.49
N PHE A 60 3.18 -2.37 -15.41
CA PHE A 60 3.68 -2.48 -14.04
C PHE A 60 2.90 -3.53 -13.24
N GLN A 61 3.63 -4.21 -12.36
CA GLN A 61 3.06 -5.04 -11.31
C GLN A 61 3.38 -4.39 -9.96
N ILE A 62 2.36 -3.93 -9.25
CA ILE A 62 2.49 -3.27 -7.95
C ILE A 62 2.15 -4.27 -6.85
N SER A 63 3.12 -4.59 -6.01
CA SER A 63 2.91 -5.33 -4.77
C SER A 63 2.94 -4.34 -3.61
N PHE A 64 1.80 -4.17 -2.94
CA PHE A 64 1.65 -3.22 -1.85
C PHE A 64 1.54 -3.95 -0.50
N HIS A 65 2.43 -3.61 0.42
CA HIS A 65 2.46 -4.13 1.78
C HIS A 65 2.10 -3.02 2.78
N GLY A 66 0.90 -3.08 3.37
CA GLY A 66 0.43 -2.03 4.26
C GLY A 66 -0.92 -2.36 4.88
N THR A 67 -1.70 -1.33 5.21
CA THR A 67 -3.09 -1.51 5.64
C THR A 67 -4.03 -1.71 4.46
N VAL A 68 -5.21 -2.28 4.72
CA VAL A 68 -6.23 -2.48 3.68
C VAL A 68 -6.70 -1.13 3.13
N SER A 69 -6.98 -0.15 4.00
CA SER A 69 -7.43 1.19 3.57
C SER A 69 -6.41 1.84 2.63
N ASP A 70 -5.11 1.84 2.99
CA ASP A 70 -4.07 2.41 2.14
C ASP A 70 -3.95 1.68 0.78
N TYR A 71 -4.23 0.37 0.77
CA TYR A 71 -4.26 -0.41 -0.47
C TYR A 71 -5.45 -0.04 -1.36
N GLU A 72 -6.63 0.16 -0.76
CA GLU A 72 -7.83 0.60 -1.48
C GLU A 72 -7.61 1.97 -2.13
N ASP A 73 -7.05 2.93 -1.37
CA ASP A 73 -6.66 4.26 -1.88
C ASP A 73 -5.69 4.15 -3.08
N LEU A 74 -4.67 3.30 -2.96
CA LEU A 74 -3.71 3.07 -4.04
C LEU A 74 -4.38 2.43 -5.26
N ASN A 75 -5.21 1.42 -5.04
CA ASN A 75 -5.86 0.69 -6.11
C ASN A 75 -6.81 1.60 -6.90
N GLU A 76 -7.60 2.44 -6.22
CA GLU A 76 -8.49 3.41 -6.85
C GLU A 76 -7.73 4.37 -7.78
N VAL A 77 -6.60 4.91 -7.31
CA VAL A 77 -5.74 5.79 -8.12
C VAL A 77 -5.22 5.07 -9.38
N PHE A 78 -4.78 3.82 -9.25
CA PHE A 78 -4.32 3.05 -10.41
C PHE A 78 -5.46 2.66 -11.36
N GLU A 79 -6.66 2.40 -10.85
CA GLU A 79 -7.85 2.16 -11.67
C GLU A 79 -8.23 3.40 -12.47
N GLN A 80 -8.30 4.57 -11.83
CA GLN A 80 -8.58 5.83 -12.51
C GLN A 80 -7.51 6.17 -13.57
N ALA A 81 -6.25 5.87 -13.27
CA ALA A 81 -5.15 6.05 -14.23
C ALA A 81 -5.27 5.12 -15.44
N LYS A 82 -5.73 3.87 -15.26
CA LYS A 82 -6.02 2.93 -16.35
C LYS A 82 -7.17 3.42 -17.23
N GLU A 83 -8.21 4.02 -16.65
CA GLU A 83 -9.32 4.59 -17.40
C GLU A 83 -8.88 5.81 -18.24
N THR A 84 -8.04 6.67 -17.66
CA THR A 84 -7.54 7.88 -18.31
C THR A 84 -6.49 7.57 -19.37
N ASN A 85 -5.63 6.58 -19.13
CA ASN A 85 -4.54 6.19 -20.02
C ASN A 85 -4.71 4.73 -20.47
N LYS A 86 -5.35 4.53 -21.63
CA LYS A 86 -5.63 3.21 -22.21
C LYS A 86 -4.40 2.33 -22.48
N PHE A 87 -3.20 2.90 -22.49
CA PHE A 87 -1.95 2.15 -22.68
C PHE A 87 -1.33 1.68 -21.36
N LEU A 88 -1.81 2.19 -20.22
CA LEU A 88 -1.36 1.81 -18.89
C LEU A 88 -1.97 0.45 -18.51
N SER A 89 -1.11 -0.55 -18.35
CA SER A 89 -1.45 -1.87 -17.84
C SER A 89 -0.84 -2.03 -16.45
N VAL A 90 -1.67 -1.98 -15.41
CA VAL A 90 -1.21 -2.11 -14.02
C VAL A 90 -1.99 -3.21 -13.32
N ALA A 91 -1.25 -4.18 -12.79
CA ALA A 91 -1.76 -5.19 -11.87
C ALA A 91 -1.33 -4.83 -10.44
N THR A 92 -2.29 -4.77 -9.52
CA THR A 92 -2.09 -4.49 -8.09
C THR A 92 -2.28 -5.78 -7.29
N GLU A 93 -1.42 -6.00 -6.29
CA GLU A 93 -1.49 -7.13 -5.36
C GLU A 93 -1.33 -6.62 -3.93
N PHE A 94 -2.24 -7.01 -3.06
CA PHE A 94 -2.18 -6.67 -1.64
C PHE A 94 -1.44 -7.75 -0.85
N ILE A 95 -0.45 -7.31 -0.09
CA ILE A 95 0.31 -8.13 0.86
C ILE A 95 -0.04 -7.62 2.27
N PRO A 96 -0.80 -8.39 3.07
CA PRO A 96 -1.16 -7.94 4.41
C PRO A 96 0.09 -7.78 5.27
N ALA A 97 0.20 -6.63 5.95
CA ALA A 97 1.29 -6.43 6.89
C ALA A 97 1.18 -7.44 8.05
N LYS A 98 2.27 -8.19 8.33
CA LYS A 98 2.31 -9.18 9.43
C LYS A 98 1.81 -8.62 10.77
N GLU A 99 2.14 -7.36 11.07
CA GLU A 99 1.66 -6.67 12.28
C GLU A 99 0.13 -6.48 12.30
N VAL A 100 -0.51 -6.26 11.15
CA VAL A 100 -1.97 -6.09 11.05
C VAL A 100 -2.66 -7.44 11.22
N ALA A 101 -2.15 -8.50 10.59
CA ALA A 101 -2.70 -9.85 10.71
C ALA A 101 -2.58 -10.39 12.15
N GLU A 102 -1.46 -10.15 12.83
CA GLU A 102 -1.30 -10.58 14.23
C GLU A 102 -2.11 -9.73 15.22
N LYS A 103 -2.22 -8.41 15.01
CA LYS A 103 -3.05 -7.55 15.87
C LYS A 103 -4.55 -7.79 15.68
N GLN A 104 -5.02 -8.05 14.46
CA GLN A 104 -6.42 -8.46 14.23
C GLN A 104 -6.73 -9.76 14.96
N LYS A 105 -5.83 -10.74 14.89
CA LYS A 105 -5.98 -12.00 15.60
C LYS A 105 -5.99 -11.83 17.13
N LEU A 106 -5.17 -10.92 17.66
CA LEU A 106 -5.15 -10.59 19.08
C LEU A 106 -6.46 -9.91 19.53
N VAL A 107 -6.98 -8.97 18.73
CA VAL A 107 -8.27 -8.31 19.00
C VAL A 107 -9.41 -9.32 18.96
N GLU A 108 -9.41 -10.23 17.98
CA GLU A 108 -10.41 -11.29 17.86
C GLU A 108 -10.34 -12.28 19.03
N GLN A 109 -9.12 -12.63 19.49
CA GLN A 109 -8.96 -13.42 20.73
C GLN A 109 -9.49 -12.69 21.96
N VAL A 110 -9.14 -11.42 22.15
CA VAL A 110 -9.66 -10.62 23.28
C VAL A 110 -11.20 -10.55 23.23
N PHE A 111 -11.78 -10.40 22.05
CA PHE A 111 -13.24 -10.38 21.88
C PHE A 111 -13.87 -11.74 22.20
N GLN A 112 -13.25 -12.85 21.76
CA GLN A 112 -13.68 -14.21 22.09
C GLN A 112 -13.55 -14.52 23.59
N ASP A 113 -12.47 -14.10 24.24
CA ASP A 113 -12.27 -14.26 25.69
C ASP A 113 -13.30 -13.45 26.50
N ILE A 114 -13.68 -12.26 26.02
CA ILE A 114 -14.75 -11.46 26.62
C ILE A 114 -16.12 -12.16 26.47
N GLN A 115 -16.45 -12.67 25.27
CA GLN A 115 -17.69 -13.41 25.03
C GLN A 115 -17.77 -14.74 25.81
N ALA A 116 -16.62 -15.41 26.00
CA ALA A 116 -16.51 -16.65 26.78
C ALA A 116 -16.43 -16.41 28.30
N GLY A 117 -16.28 -15.16 28.73
CA GLY A 117 -16.19 -14.76 30.13
C GLY A 117 -17.49 -14.98 30.94
N PRO A 118 -17.41 -14.91 32.28
CA PRO A 118 -18.53 -15.22 33.18
C PRO A 118 -19.61 -14.11 33.25
N PHE A 119 -19.42 -13.00 32.53
CA PHE A 119 -20.32 -11.85 32.55
C PHE A 119 -21.23 -11.91 31.32
N GLU A 120 -22.48 -12.37 31.53
CA GLU A 120 -23.50 -12.48 30.48
C GLU A 120 -23.85 -11.13 29.82
N GLU A 121 -23.57 -10.00 30.50
CA GLU A 121 -23.80 -8.64 29.99
C GLU A 121 -22.87 -8.22 28.84
N LEU A 122 -21.80 -8.99 28.57
CA LEU A 122 -20.80 -8.69 27.53
C LEU A 122 -20.91 -9.63 26.31
N ARG A 123 -21.99 -10.41 26.21
CA ARG A 123 -22.21 -11.42 25.16
C ARG A 123 -23.01 -10.92 23.94
N ASP A 124 -23.48 -9.68 23.95
CA ASP A 124 -24.18 -9.05 22.82
C ASP A 124 -23.24 -8.25 21.91
#